data_AF-A0A7L0G283-F1
#
_entry.id   AF-A0A7L0G283-F1
#
_cell.length_a   1.000
_cell.length_b   1.000
_cell.length_c   1.000
_cell.angle_alpha   90.00
_cell.angle_beta   90.00
_cell.angle_gamma   90.00
#
_symmetry.space_group_name_H-M   'P 1'
#
loop_
_entity.id
_entity.type
_entity.pdbx_description
1 polymer ?
#
loop_
_entity_poly.entity_id
_entity_poly.type
_entity_poly.pdbx_seq_one_letter_code
_entity_poly.pdbx_strand_id
1 'polypeptide(L)'
;LQGEQVWAYSGGQLLPGFPRRVADEFPGVPGGVDAAVECHPEECGGDTILFFKGDTVYSFDVALRVTKPRAWPGLGACGAALRWLERYYCLRGTQFQRFDPLTGAVPSGYPRDLRDYFIPCPGRGHGHGNASWGDAGDRCSEKPFQALLSDDTGRTYAFRGNLSFRLDSHRDGHHAWPLAQTWPGLEREVGAAFAWDGRTYLIQGSQVSIFLSEQGHRPVLGYPRALQEELGVPSADAAFTCPGSAHLYLIAGDHIQLVDLMQTPRQAGEPAPLPHHHVDGAMCTNDGVFLFCGPSYYHYPSVAQLLGAKQPAPPQSIATDFFHCAQ
;
A
#
# COMPACT_ATOMS: atom_id res chain seq x y z
N LEU A 1 -12.53 -12.30 -21.49
CA LEU A 1 -12.52 -11.76 -22.86
C LEU A 1 -12.09 -12.87 -23.79
N GLN A 2 -12.76 -13.07 -24.92
CA GLN A 2 -12.35 -14.06 -25.92
C GLN A 2 -12.79 -13.59 -27.31
N GLY A 3 -11.82 -13.38 -28.21
CA GLY A 3 -12.07 -12.79 -29.52
C GLY A 3 -12.79 -11.44 -29.39
N GLU A 4 -13.91 -11.30 -30.09
CA GLU A 4 -14.72 -10.07 -30.11
C GLU A 4 -15.72 -9.96 -28.95
N GLN A 5 -15.70 -10.89 -28.00
CA GLN A 5 -16.74 -11.03 -26.97
C GLN A 5 -16.17 -10.88 -25.55
N VAL A 6 -16.99 -10.32 -24.66
CA VAL A 6 -16.77 -10.24 -23.21
C VAL A 6 -17.87 -11.02 -22.50
N TRP A 7 -17.49 -11.68 -21.39
CA TRP A 7 -18.39 -12.33 -20.45
C TRP A 7 -18.11 -11.72 -19.08
N ALA A 8 -19.17 -11.43 -18.32
CA ALA A 8 -19.05 -10.92 -16.96
C ALA A 8 -19.72 -11.90 -15.99
N TYR A 9 -19.03 -12.18 -14.88
CA TYR A 9 -19.48 -13.12 -13.85
C TYR A 9 -19.48 -12.43 -12.49
N SER A 10 -20.48 -12.72 -11.67
CA SER A 10 -20.52 -12.30 -10.26
C SER A 10 -20.98 -13.49 -9.41
N GLY A 11 -20.26 -13.77 -8.32
CA GLY A 11 -20.53 -14.95 -7.48
C GLY A 11 -20.51 -16.29 -8.25
N GLY A 12 -19.72 -16.37 -9.34
CA GLY A 12 -19.66 -17.53 -10.21
C GLY A 12 -20.80 -17.66 -11.22
N GLN A 13 -21.76 -16.73 -11.26
CA GLN A 13 -22.89 -16.75 -12.19
C GLN A 13 -22.68 -15.78 -13.35
N LEU A 14 -23.02 -16.21 -14.57
CA LEU A 14 -23.01 -15.34 -15.75
C LEU A 14 -24.06 -14.24 -15.59
N LEU A 15 -23.65 -12.98 -15.76
CA LEU A 15 -24.57 -11.85 -15.63
C LEU A 15 -25.57 -11.81 -16.81
N PRO A 16 -26.84 -11.45 -16.56
CA PRO A 16 -27.82 -11.27 -17.61
C PRO A 16 -27.36 -10.29 -18.69
N GLY A 17 -27.55 -10.66 -19.95
CA GLY A 17 -27.15 -9.83 -21.10
C GLY A 17 -25.69 -9.98 -21.52
N PHE A 18 -24.95 -10.96 -20.99
CA PHE A 18 -23.65 -11.40 -21.51
C PHE A 18 -23.78 -12.78 -22.20
N PRO A 19 -22.91 -13.10 -23.20
CA PRO A 19 -21.81 -12.28 -23.68
C PRO A 19 -22.22 -11.05 -24.49
N ARG A 20 -21.34 -10.05 -24.52
CA ARG A 20 -21.47 -8.82 -25.32
C ARG A 20 -20.26 -8.63 -26.19
N ARG A 21 -20.39 -7.83 -27.25
CA ARG A 21 -19.23 -7.44 -28.04
C ARG A 21 -18.33 -6.52 -27.22
N VAL A 22 -17.01 -6.70 -27.35
CA VAL A 22 -16.01 -5.86 -26.67
C VAL A 22 -16.22 -4.39 -27.01
N ALA A 23 -16.45 -4.05 -28.28
CA ALA A 23 -16.65 -2.67 -28.71
C ALA A 23 -17.93 -2.02 -28.15
N ASP A 24 -18.94 -2.82 -27.79
CA ASP A 24 -20.20 -2.31 -27.21
C ASP A 24 -20.02 -2.07 -25.70
N GLU A 25 -19.33 -2.97 -25.00
CA GLU A 25 -19.07 -2.87 -23.57
C GLU A 25 -17.93 -1.89 -23.24
N PHE A 26 -16.93 -1.78 -24.11
CA PHE A 26 -15.75 -0.91 -23.97
C PHE A 26 -15.52 -0.09 -25.25
N PRO A 27 -16.28 1.01 -25.46
CA PRO A 27 -16.18 1.81 -26.68
C PRO A 27 -14.76 2.29 -26.97
N GLY A 28 -14.26 1.99 -28.17
CA GLY A 28 -12.91 2.34 -28.63
C GLY A 28 -11.82 1.32 -28.28
N VAL A 29 -12.13 0.27 -27.51
CA VAL A 29 -11.23 -0.88 -27.31
C VAL A 29 -11.40 -1.85 -28.47
N PRO A 30 -10.31 -2.28 -29.14
CA PRO A 30 -10.41 -3.27 -30.20
C PRO A 30 -10.81 -4.64 -29.63
N GLY A 31 -11.55 -5.45 -30.38
CA GLY A 31 -11.72 -6.87 -30.04
C GLY A 31 -10.43 -7.67 -30.25
N GLY A 32 -10.36 -8.87 -29.68
CA GLY A 32 -9.18 -9.73 -29.75
C GLY A 32 -7.96 -9.12 -29.06
N VAL A 33 -8.16 -8.56 -27.86
CA VAL A 33 -7.06 -8.10 -26.98
C VAL A 33 -6.25 -9.29 -26.48
N ASP A 34 -4.96 -9.08 -26.32
CA ASP A 34 -4.02 -10.09 -25.84
C ASP A 34 -4.05 -10.20 -24.31
N ALA A 35 -4.25 -9.08 -23.62
CA ALA A 35 -4.34 -9.02 -22.16
C ALA A 35 -5.24 -7.88 -21.69
N ALA A 36 -5.68 -7.94 -20.43
CA ALA A 36 -6.33 -6.84 -19.74
C ALA A 36 -5.93 -6.87 -18.25
N VAL A 37 -5.86 -5.71 -17.61
CA VAL A 37 -5.67 -5.58 -16.15
C VAL A 37 -6.47 -4.40 -15.62
N GLU A 38 -7.12 -4.61 -14.48
CA GLU A 38 -7.78 -3.57 -13.69
C GLU A 38 -6.76 -2.64 -13.05
N CYS A 39 -7.02 -1.33 -13.06
CA CYS A 39 -6.22 -0.33 -12.39
C CYS A 39 -7.10 0.54 -11.51
N HIS A 40 -6.87 0.45 -10.20
CA HIS A 40 -7.73 1.09 -9.21
C HIS A 40 -7.52 2.61 -9.17
N PRO A 41 -8.53 3.40 -8.76
CA PRO A 41 -8.46 4.86 -8.72
C PRO A 41 -7.24 5.39 -7.99
N GLU A 42 -6.86 4.78 -6.87
CA GLU A 42 -5.75 5.29 -6.06
C GLU A 42 -4.36 4.85 -6.60
N GLU A 43 -4.32 4.05 -7.67
CA GLU A 43 -3.11 3.73 -8.45
C GLU A 43 -3.06 4.47 -9.79
N CYS A 44 -4.20 4.64 -10.47
CA CYS A 44 -4.28 5.26 -11.81
C CYS A 44 -4.88 6.68 -11.84
N GLY A 45 -5.36 7.23 -10.73
CA GLY A 45 -6.08 8.50 -10.68
C GLY A 45 -7.53 8.41 -11.21
N GLY A 46 -8.06 7.21 -11.37
CA GLY A 46 -9.43 6.93 -11.82
C GLY A 46 -9.64 5.43 -12.09
N ASP A 47 -10.89 4.96 -12.01
CA ASP A 47 -11.23 3.55 -12.29
C ASP A 47 -10.98 3.25 -13.77
N THR A 48 -9.92 2.48 -14.02
CA THR A 48 -9.35 2.29 -15.35
C THR A 48 -9.13 0.81 -15.63
N ILE A 49 -9.39 0.38 -16.86
CA ILE A 49 -8.95 -0.92 -17.36
C ILE A 49 -7.91 -0.70 -18.44
N LEU A 50 -6.75 -1.34 -18.31
CA LEU A 50 -5.70 -1.33 -19.33
C LEU A 50 -5.87 -2.57 -20.21
N PHE A 51 -6.17 -2.37 -21.49
CA PHE A 51 -6.24 -3.44 -22.49
C PHE A 51 -5.00 -3.44 -23.38
N PHE A 52 -4.43 -4.60 -23.67
CA PHE A 52 -3.21 -4.75 -24.47
C PHE A 52 -3.56 -5.40 -25.81
N LYS A 53 -3.10 -4.81 -26.91
CA LYS A 53 -3.19 -5.43 -28.24
C LYS A 53 -1.93 -5.10 -29.05
N GLY A 54 -1.11 -6.11 -29.31
CA GLY A 54 0.26 -5.92 -29.78
C GLY A 54 1.03 -4.98 -28.85
N ASP A 55 1.72 -3.99 -29.42
CA ASP A 55 2.48 -2.99 -28.65
C ASP A 55 1.66 -1.77 -28.22
N THR A 56 0.34 -1.79 -28.44
CA THR A 56 -0.55 -0.68 -28.05
C THR A 56 -1.31 -1.03 -26.79
N VAL A 57 -1.32 -0.08 -25.84
CA VAL A 57 -2.15 -0.18 -24.63
C VAL A 57 -3.34 0.78 -24.77
N TYR A 58 -4.53 0.31 -24.48
CA TYR A 58 -5.77 1.08 -24.50
C TYR A 58 -6.22 1.27 -23.07
N SER A 59 -6.06 2.49 -22.56
CA SER A 59 -6.53 2.89 -21.23
C SER A 59 -8.01 3.27 -21.34
N PHE A 60 -8.88 2.44 -20.79
CA PHE A 60 -10.31 2.65 -20.77
C PHE A 60 -10.74 3.23 -19.41
N ASP A 61 -11.27 4.45 -19.42
CA ASP A 61 -11.86 5.08 -18.25
C ASP A 61 -13.28 4.55 -18.04
N VAL A 62 -13.53 3.88 -16.91
CA VAL A 62 -14.79 3.20 -16.63
C VAL A 62 -15.93 4.20 -16.44
N ALA A 63 -15.68 5.31 -15.76
CA ALA A 63 -16.69 6.33 -15.46
C ALA A 63 -17.09 7.12 -16.71
N LEU A 64 -16.10 7.56 -17.49
CA LEU A 64 -16.32 8.36 -18.70
C LEU A 64 -16.66 7.50 -19.92
N ARG A 65 -16.40 6.18 -19.86
CA ARG A 65 -16.50 5.24 -21.00
C ARG A 65 -15.70 5.68 -22.22
N VAL A 66 -14.52 6.25 -21.98
CA VAL A 66 -13.61 6.75 -23.03
C VAL A 66 -12.34 5.92 -23.05
N THR A 67 -11.96 5.47 -24.26
CA THR A 67 -10.66 4.82 -24.49
C THR A 67 -9.61 5.82 -24.94
N LYS A 68 -8.42 5.76 -24.33
CA LYS A 68 -7.23 6.51 -24.73
C LYS A 68 -6.10 5.54 -25.08
N PRO A 69 -5.62 5.50 -26.33
CA PRO A 69 -4.43 4.73 -26.67
C PRO A 69 -3.19 5.33 -25.99
N ARG A 70 -2.27 4.45 -25.60
CA ARG A 70 -0.99 4.73 -24.96
C ARG A 70 0.09 3.94 -25.68
N ALA A 71 1.23 4.59 -25.92
CA ALA A 71 2.43 3.95 -26.44
C ALA A 71 3.46 3.82 -25.32
N TRP A 72 3.74 2.59 -24.91
CA TRP A 72 4.72 2.27 -23.86
C TRP A 72 5.83 1.40 -24.46
N PRO A 73 6.77 1.99 -25.22
CA PRO A 73 7.75 1.23 -26.01
C PRO A 73 8.66 0.34 -25.15
N GLY A 74 8.87 0.67 -23.87
CA GLY A 74 9.64 -0.16 -22.94
C GLY A 74 8.89 -1.41 -22.42
N LEU A 75 7.56 -1.43 -22.53
CA LEU A 75 6.75 -2.56 -22.05
C LEU A 75 6.71 -3.70 -23.08
N GLY A 76 6.49 -3.35 -24.35
CA GLY A 76 6.23 -4.31 -25.43
C GLY A 76 4.92 -5.08 -25.28
N ALA A 77 4.63 -5.97 -26.22
CA ALA A 77 3.38 -6.75 -26.23
C ALA A 77 3.24 -7.72 -25.04
N CYS A 78 2.11 -7.64 -24.33
CA CYS A 78 1.76 -8.53 -23.21
C CYS A 78 0.82 -9.64 -23.68
N GLY A 79 1.15 -10.91 -23.39
CA GLY A 79 0.26 -12.04 -23.65
C GLY A 79 -0.71 -12.34 -22.50
N ALA A 80 -0.43 -11.81 -21.31
CA ALA A 80 -1.34 -11.72 -20.17
C ALA A 80 -0.90 -10.54 -19.29
N ALA A 81 -1.81 -10.04 -18.46
CA ALA A 81 -1.49 -8.99 -17.49
C ALA A 81 -2.28 -9.25 -16.21
N LEU A 82 -1.70 -8.86 -15.08
CA LEU A 82 -2.36 -8.97 -13.78
C LEU A 82 -1.88 -7.87 -12.83
N ARG A 83 -2.76 -7.50 -11.91
CA ARG A 83 -2.44 -6.68 -10.75
C ARG A 83 -2.37 -7.60 -9.53
N TRP A 84 -1.34 -7.46 -8.71
CA TRP A 84 -1.21 -8.21 -7.46
C TRP A 84 -0.54 -7.33 -6.41
N LEU A 85 -1.22 -7.08 -5.29
CA LEU A 85 -0.72 -6.25 -4.18
C LEU A 85 -0.12 -4.92 -4.67
N GLU A 86 -0.92 -4.12 -5.39
CA GLU A 86 -0.53 -2.78 -5.90
C GLU A 86 0.53 -2.80 -7.03
N ARG A 87 0.87 -3.98 -7.57
CA ARG A 87 1.90 -4.14 -8.60
C ARG A 87 1.32 -4.71 -9.87
N TYR A 88 1.74 -4.16 -11.00
CA TYR A 88 1.23 -4.52 -12.33
C TYR A 88 2.27 -5.31 -13.10
N TYR A 89 1.84 -6.43 -13.68
CA TYR A 89 2.73 -7.36 -14.37
C TYR A 89 2.25 -7.61 -15.78
N CYS A 90 3.19 -7.56 -16.72
CA CYS A 90 3.03 -7.96 -18.11
C CYS A 90 3.73 -9.30 -18.30
N LEU A 91 2.98 -10.32 -18.73
CA LEU A 91 3.45 -11.69 -18.90
C LEU A 91 3.64 -11.99 -20.39
N ARG A 92 4.74 -12.67 -20.71
CA ARG A 92 5.13 -13.08 -22.07
C ARG A 92 5.69 -14.49 -22.03
N GLY A 93 4.84 -15.47 -22.35
CA GLY A 93 5.19 -16.89 -22.17
C GLY A 93 5.53 -17.18 -20.71
N THR A 94 6.74 -17.66 -20.45
CA THR A 94 7.21 -17.92 -19.06
C THR A 94 7.92 -16.73 -18.43
N GLN A 95 8.05 -15.61 -19.13
CA GLN A 95 8.68 -14.40 -18.60
C GLN A 95 7.62 -13.41 -18.13
N PHE A 96 7.99 -12.56 -17.18
CA PHE A 96 7.17 -11.44 -16.76
C PHE A 96 8.04 -10.21 -16.49
N GLN A 97 7.40 -9.04 -16.57
CA GLN A 97 7.98 -7.78 -16.13
C GLN A 97 6.97 -6.97 -15.35
N ARG A 98 7.44 -6.30 -14.29
CA ARG A 98 6.62 -5.29 -13.60
C ARG A 98 6.66 -3.99 -14.39
N PHE A 99 5.56 -3.26 -14.38
CA PHE A 99 5.50 -1.94 -14.98
C PHE A 99 4.74 -0.95 -14.09
N ASP A 100 4.98 0.33 -14.31
CA ASP A 100 4.20 1.42 -13.74
C ASP A 100 2.94 1.66 -14.60
N PRO A 101 1.72 1.60 -14.03
CA PRO A 101 0.49 1.62 -14.81
C PRO A 101 0.14 2.98 -15.43
N LEU A 102 0.81 4.05 -15.00
CA LEU A 102 0.60 5.41 -15.52
C LEU A 102 1.55 5.73 -16.67
N THR A 103 2.82 5.33 -16.53
CA THR A 103 3.92 5.71 -17.43
C THR A 103 4.36 4.58 -18.35
N GLY A 104 4.03 3.32 -18.01
CA GLY A 104 4.54 2.13 -18.69
C GLY A 104 6.01 1.84 -18.40
N ALA A 105 6.63 2.55 -17.45
CA ALA A 105 8.04 2.37 -17.12
C ALA A 105 8.29 0.98 -16.52
N VAL A 106 9.36 0.34 -16.97
CA VAL A 106 9.77 -1.00 -16.52
C VAL A 106 11.04 -0.82 -15.68
N PRO A 107 11.01 -1.17 -14.39
CA PRO A 107 12.19 -1.12 -13.54
C PRO A 107 13.32 -2.01 -14.06
N SER A 108 14.55 -1.73 -13.63
CA SER A 108 15.69 -2.60 -13.95
C SER A 108 15.54 -4.00 -13.33
N GLY A 109 16.23 -4.98 -13.94
CA GLY A 109 16.20 -6.38 -13.48
C GLY A 109 14.99 -7.18 -13.94
N TYR A 110 14.35 -6.75 -15.02
CA TYR A 110 13.35 -7.50 -15.78
C TYR A 110 13.87 -7.81 -17.20
N PRO A 111 13.36 -8.85 -17.86
CA PRO A 111 12.32 -9.78 -17.41
C PRO A 111 12.80 -10.79 -16.35
N ARG A 112 11.84 -11.39 -15.63
CA ARG A 112 12.06 -12.51 -14.69
C ARG A 112 11.23 -13.72 -15.13
N ASP A 113 11.53 -14.91 -14.62
CA ASP A 113 10.82 -16.14 -15.00
C ASP A 113 9.70 -16.45 -14.00
N LEU A 114 8.47 -16.66 -14.51
CA LEU A 114 7.28 -16.99 -13.70
C LEU A 114 7.51 -18.18 -12.77
N ARG A 115 8.31 -19.16 -13.21
CA ARG A 115 8.58 -20.41 -12.49
C ARG A 115 9.52 -20.24 -11.29
N ASP A 116 10.16 -19.08 -11.19
CA ASP A 116 10.92 -18.74 -10.00
C ASP A 116 10.07 -17.99 -8.98
N TYR A 117 8.95 -17.35 -9.36
CA TYR A 117 8.21 -16.41 -8.51
C TYR A 117 6.72 -16.77 -8.30
N PHE A 118 5.96 -16.91 -9.38
CA PHE A 118 4.50 -17.08 -9.32
C PHE A 118 4.06 -18.54 -9.37
N ILE A 119 4.87 -19.42 -9.97
CA ILE A 119 4.52 -20.83 -10.16
C ILE A 119 5.56 -21.68 -9.43
N PRO A 120 5.20 -22.39 -8.34
CA PRO A 120 6.13 -23.26 -7.64
C PRO A 120 6.57 -24.39 -8.57
N CYS A 121 7.85 -24.42 -8.91
CA CYS A 121 8.45 -25.41 -9.80
C CYS A 121 9.61 -26.14 -9.10
N PRO A 122 9.68 -27.48 -9.15
CA PRO A 122 10.80 -28.23 -8.55
C PRO A 122 12.17 -27.75 -9.04
N GLY A 123 13.10 -27.52 -8.11
CA GLY A 123 14.46 -27.06 -8.42
C GLY A 123 14.56 -25.60 -8.86
N ARG A 124 13.47 -24.83 -8.74
CA ARG A 124 13.40 -23.40 -9.05
C ARG A 124 12.89 -22.62 -7.85
N GLY A 125 13.14 -21.31 -7.88
CA GLY A 125 12.67 -20.42 -6.83
C GLY A 125 13.48 -19.13 -6.76
N HIS A 126 12.88 -18.15 -6.10
CA HIS A 126 13.55 -16.97 -5.59
C HIS A 126 13.78 -17.21 -4.09
N GLY A 127 15.01 -17.10 -3.61
CA GLY A 127 15.33 -17.36 -2.20
C GLY A 127 16.43 -18.39 -1.92
N HIS A 128 17.13 -18.93 -2.93
CA HIS A 128 18.27 -19.84 -2.70
C HIS A 128 19.44 -19.08 -2.03
N GLY A 129 19.53 -19.19 -0.70
CA GLY A 129 20.56 -18.61 0.17
C GLY A 129 20.12 -17.32 0.85
N ASN A 130 19.87 -17.33 2.17
CA ASN A 130 19.55 -16.16 3.04
C ASN A 130 18.57 -15.09 2.50
N ALA A 131 17.81 -15.39 1.44
CA ALA A 131 17.10 -14.42 0.60
C ALA A 131 15.57 -14.44 0.79
N SER A 132 15.05 -15.30 1.67
CA SER A 132 13.89 -14.88 2.47
C SER A 132 14.46 -13.94 3.52
N TRP A 133 13.84 -12.79 3.78
CA TRP A 133 14.31 -11.78 4.73
C TRP A 133 14.28 -12.25 6.21
N GLY A 134 14.45 -13.56 6.43
CA GLY A 134 14.28 -14.28 7.68
C GLY A 134 12.95 -13.92 8.32
N ASP A 135 12.97 -13.89 9.64
CA ASP A 135 11.86 -13.46 10.46
C ASP A 135 11.34 -12.05 10.11
N ALA A 136 12.20 -11.15 9.60
CA ALA A 136 11.77 -9.79 9.24
C ALA A 136 10.82 -9.81 8.02
N GLY A 137 10.97 -10.78 7.12
CA GLY A 137 10.04 -11.02 6.01
C GLY A 137 8.84 -11.87 6.39
N ASP A 138 8.96 -12.67 7.45
CA ASP A 138 7.88 -13.52 7.95
C ASP A 138 6.89 -12.71 8.79
N ARG A 139 5.69 -12.51 8.24
CA ARG A 139 4.60 -11.82 8.93
C ARG A 139 4.13 -12.51 10.23
N CYS A 140 4.44 -13.79 10.41
CA CYS A 140 4.04 -14.57 11.58
C CYS A 140 5.17 -14.77 12.60
N SER A 141 6.31 -14.07 12.45
CA SER A 141 7.47 -14.25 13.33
C SER A 141 7.37 -13.56 14.70
N GLU A 142 6.25 -12.92 15.01
CA GLU A 142 6.01 -12.15 16.26
C GLU A 142 6.99 -10.98 16.48
N LYS A 143 7.90 -10.70 15.53
CA LYS A 143 8.76 -9.52 15.60
C LYS A 143 7.94 -8.23 15.46
N PRO A 144 8.26 -7.18 16.23
CA PRO A 144 7.55 -5.91 16.21
C PRO A 144 7.65 -5.23 14.85
N PHE A 145 6.61 -4.44 14.53
CA PHE A 145 6.57 -3.51 13.42
C PHE A 145 6.84 -2.10 13.94
N GLN A 146 7.81 -1.40 13.37
CA GLN A 146 8.28 -0.09 13.83
C GLN A 146 7.40 1.08 13.35
N ALA A 147 6.47 0.82 12.45
CA ALA A 147 5.42 1.77 12.13
C ALA A 147 4.23 1.04 11.51
N LEU A 148 3.05 1.62 11.72
CA LEU A 148 1.84 1.24 11.01
C LEU A 148 1.17 2.49 10.44
N LEU A 149 0.42 2.30 9.37
CA LEU A 149 -0.22 3.37 8.62
C LEU A 149 -1.58 2.88 8.14
N SER A 150 -2.61 3.69 8.35
CA SER A 150 -3.83 3.67 7.55
C SER A 150 -3.88 4.98 6.79
N ASP A 151 -3.99 4.94 5.47
CA ASP A 151 -4.13 6.16 4.67
C ASP A 151 -5.59 6.56 4.45
N ASP A 152 -5.79 7.76 3.89
CA ASP A 152 -7.12 8.33 3.62
C ASP A 152 -7.92 7.50 2.59
N THR A 153 -7.27 6.59 1.88
CA THR A 153 -7.90 5.68 0.91
C THR A 153 -8.27 4.33 1.52
N GLY A 154 -7.95 4.10 2.80
CA GLY A 154 -8.20 2.86 3.52
C GLY A 154 -7.11 1.80 3.33
N ARG A 155 -5.99 2.12 2.66
CA ARG A 155 -4.86 1.20 2.53
C ARG A 155 -4.12 1.16 3.85
N THR A 156 -3.72 -0.04 4.25
CA THR A 156 -3.05 -0.26 5.52
C THR A 156 -1.71 -0.92 5.31
N TYR A 157 -0.69 -0.34 5.93
CA TYR A 157 0.69 -0.79 5.83
C TYR A 157 1.31 -1.03 7.20
N ALA A 158 2.13 -2.07 7.30
CA ALA A 158 3.05 -2.26 8.41
C ALA A 158 4.49 -2.22 7.91
N PHE A 159 5.37 -1.62 8.68
CA PHE A 159 6.78 -1.43 8.35
C PHE A 159 7.65 -2.23 9.31
N ARG A 160 8.62 -2.98 8.78
CA ARG A 160 9.58 -3.72 9.59
C ARG A 160 10.97 -3.72 9.00
N GLY A 161 11.94 -3.11 9.69
CA GLY A 161 13.25 -2.84 9.11
C GLY A 161 13.11 -2.06 7.80
N ASN A 162 13.66 -2.61 6.71
CA ASN A 162 13.55 -2.01 5.38
C ASN A 162 12.47 -2.67 4.50
N LEU A 163 11.42 -3.22 5.13
CA LEU A 163 10.31 -3.90 4.47
C LEU A 163 8.98 -3.20 4.77
N SER A 164 8.07 -3.33 3.83
CA SER A 164 6.67 -2.91 3.94
C SER A 164 5.75 -4.10 3.64
N PHE A 165 4.64 -4.17 4.38
CA PHE A 165 3.59 -5.17 4.26
C PHE A 165 2.29 -4.45 3.99
N ARG A 166 1.50 -4.93 3.04
CA ARG A 166 0.13 -4.45 2.82
C ARG A 166 -0.86 -5.36 3.55
N LEU A 167 -1.77 -4.78 4.33
CA LEU A 167 -2.67 -5.52 5.23
C LEU A 167 -4.11 -5.58 4.69
N ASP A 168 -4.58 -4.54 3.99
CA ASP A 168 -5.96 -4.44 3.48
C ASP A 168 -6.27 -5.44 2.35
N SER A 169 -5.24 -5.89 1.62
CA SER A 169 -5.37 -6.80 0.48
C SER A 169 -5.17 -8.28 0.84
N HIS A 170 -5.48 -8.70 2.07
CA HIS A 170 -5.25 -10.07 2.56
C HIS A 170 -5.89 -11.18 1.70
N ARG A 171 -7.00 -10.88 1.00
CA ARG A 171 -7.65 -11.83 0.07
C ARG A 171 -6.79 -12.20 -1.13
N ASP A 172 -5.87 -11.33 -1.51
CA ASP A 172 -4.92 -11.54 -2.61
C ASP A 172 -3.65 -12.26 -2.13
N GLY A 173 -3.57 -12.58 -0.83
CA GLY A 173 -2.41 -13.14 -0.16
C GLY A 173 -1.55 -12.08 0.53
N HIS A 174 -0.35 -12.49 0.94
CA HIS A 174 0.56 -11.66 1.71
C HIS A 174 1.96 -11.71 1.12
N HIS A 175 2.65 -10.56 1.09
CA HIS A 175 4.03 -10.49 0.66
C HIS A 175 4.73 -9.26 1.29
N ALA A 176 5.98 -9.44 1.71
CA ALA A 176 6.84 -8.36 2.17
C ALA A 176 7.58 -7.72 0.99
N TRP A 177 7.59 -6.39 0.88
CA TRP A 177 8.30 -5.69 -0.18
C TRP A 177 9.40 -4.80 0.39
N PRO A 178 10.60 -4.75 -0.21
CA PRO A 178 11.58 -3.74 0.12
C PRO A 178 10.96 -2.35 0.05
N LEU A 179 11.18 -1.54 1.09
CA LEU A 179 10.54 -0.24 1.29
C LEU A 179 10.67 0.65 0.05
N ALA A 180 11.88 0.76 -0.49
CA ALA A 180 12.21 1.57 -1.67
C ALA A 180 11.43 1.21 -2.95
N GLN A 181 10.83 0.01 -3.04
CA GLN A 181 10.03 -0.37 -4.21
C GLN A 181 8.64 0.26 -4.20
N THR A 182 8.09 0.52 -3.01
CA THR A 182 6.78 1.16 -2.82
C THR A 182 6.94 2.66 -2.54
N TRP A 183 8.00 3.03 -1.81
CA TRP A 183 8.30 4.39 -1.38
C TRP A 183 9.69 4.81 -1.88
N PRO A 184 9.81 5.30 -3.13
CA PRO A 184 11.09 5.62 -3.73
C PRO A 184 11.90 6.63 -2.91
N GLY A 185 13.19 6.37 -2.73
CA GLY A 185 14.11 7.24 -1.98
C GLY A 185 14.21 6.95 -0.48
N LEU A 186 13.38 6.02 0.05
CA LEU A 186 13.55 5.57 1.43
C LEU A 186 14.54 4.41 1.52
N GLU A 187 15.57 4.59 2.34
CA GLU A 187 16.64 3.58 2.53
C GLU A 187 16.79 3.08 3.96
N ARG A 188 16.19 3.80 4.93
CA ARG A 188 16.23 3.49 6.36
C ARG A 188 14.88 2.96 6.86
N GLU A 189 14.86 2.46 8.08
CA GLU A 189 13.64 2.05 8.75
C GLU A 189 12.71 3.24 9.01
N VAL A 190 11.41 3.02 8.87
CA VAL A 190 10.36 3.98 9.23
C VAL A 190 10.02 3.77 10.70
N GLY A 191 10.21 4.80 11.51
CA GLY A 191 9.93 4.78 12.95
C GLY A 191 8.55 5.34 13.33
N ALA A 192 7.89 6.07 12.44
CA ALA A 192 6.50 6.48 12.60
C ALA A 192 5.91 6.84 11.24
N ALA A 193 4.60 6.67 11.09
CA ALA A 193 3.89 6.97 9.85
C ALA A 193 2.49 7.49 10.14
N PHE A 194 1.99 8.40 9.31
CA PHE A 194 0.58 8.84 9.34
C PHE A 194 0.15 9.34 7.96
N ALA A 195 -1.15 9.54 7.76
CA ALA A 195 -1.67 10.11 6.52
C ALA A 195 -2.56 11.32 6.79
N TRP A 196 -2.53 12.32 5.92
CA TRP A 196 -3.42 13.45 6.03
C TRP A 196 -3.53 14.18 4.70
N ASP A 197 -4.77 14.49 4.31
CA ASP A 197 -5.10 15.28 3.12
C ASP A 197 -4.51 14.66 1.84
N GLY A 198 -4.73 13.35 1.67
CA GLY A 198 -4.26 12.58 0.50
C GLY A 198 -2.75 12.42 0.43
N ARG A 199 -2.05 12.60 1.56
CA ARG A 199 -0.59 12.47 1.65
C ARG A 199 -0.20 11.52 2.77
N THR A 200 0.80 10.69 2.49
CA THR A 200 1.43 9.79 3.45
C THR A 200 2.74 10.40 3.94
N TYR A 201 2.91 10.45 5.26
CA TYR A 201 4.08 10.99 5.95
C TYR A 201 4.85 9.84 6.59
N LEU A 202 6.12 9.67 6.22
CA LEU A 202 6.98 8.60 6.71
C LEU A 202 8.19 9.21 7.44
N ILE A 203 8.32 8.91 8.72
CA ILE A 203 9.32 9.50 9.62
C ILE A 203 10.49 8.52 9.78
N GLN A 204 11.71 8.97 9.49
CA GLN A 204 12.96 8.21 9.61
C GLN A 204 13.95 8.97 10.50
N GLY A 205 13.87 8.74 11.82
CA GLY A 205 14.61 9.51 12.81
C GLY A 205 14.10 10.94 12.89
N SER A 206 14.97 11.93 12.69
CA SER A 206 14.62 13.36 12.74
C SER A 206 14.16 13.95 11.40
N GLN A 207 13.84 13.11 10.42
CA GLN A 207 13.39 13.54 9.10
C GLN A 207 12.02 12.96 8.76
N VAL A 208 11.22 13.72 8.00
CA VAL A 208 9.95 13.27 7.44
C VAL A 208 10.00 13.35 5.91
N SER A 209 9.56 12.28 5.25
CA SER A 209 9.30 12.24 3.81
C SER A 209 7.79 12.25 3.57
N ILE A 210 7.34 12.94 2.52
CA ILE A 210 5.93 12.99 2.15
C ILE A 210 5.74 12.40 0.76
N PHE A 211 4.72 11.57 0.63
CA PHE A 211 4.27 10.95 -0.60
C PHE A 211 2.80 11.25 -0.83
N LEU A 212 2.37 11.32 -2.09
CA LEU A 212 0.95 11.33 -2.41
C LEU A 212 0.38 9.93 -2.11
N SER A 213 -0.73 9.83 -1.38
CA SER A 213 -1.37 8.54 -1.09
C SER A 213 -2.00 7.91 -2.35
N GLU A 214 -2.41 8.76 -3.29
CA GLU A 214 -2.87 8.35 -4.61
C GLU A 214 -1.76 8.38 -5.67
N GLN A 215 -2.00 7.72 -6.80
CA GLN A 215 -1.13 7.71 -7.98
C GLN A 215 0.25 7.11 -7.70
N GLY A 216 0.26 5.99 -6.96
CA GLY A 216 1.44 5.15 -6.81
C GLY A 216 2.54 5.75 -5.93
N HIS A 217 2.16 6.40 -4.82
CA HIS A 217 3.10 6.81 -3.77
C HIS A 217 4.21 7.72 -4.28
N ARG A 218 3.85 8.71 -5.11
CA ARG A 218 4.82 9.62 -5.71
C ARG A 218 5.39 10.57 -4.65
N PRO A 219 6.72 10.74 -4.55
CA PRO A 219 7.32 11.65 -3.58
C PRO A 219 6.95 13.11 -3.85
N VAL A 220 6.67 13.85 -2.77
CA VAL A 220 6.44 15.29 -2.83
C VAL A 220 7.78 16.02 -2.91
N LEU A 221 7.90 16.93 -3.88
CA LEU A 221 9.13 17.70 -4.10
C LEU A 221 9.49 18.54 -2.87
N GLY A 222 10.77 18.52 -2.49
CA GLY A 222 11.30 19.28 -1.36
C GLY A 222 11.31 18.53 -0.03
N TYR A 223 11.04 17.22 -0.05
CA TYR A 223 11.22 16.29 1.07
C TYR A 223 12.33 15.27 0.75
N PRO A 224 13.01 14.69 1.78
CA PRO A 224 12.73 14.83 3.21
C PRO A 224 13.05 16.20 3.81
N ARG A 225 12.38 16.55 4.91
CA ARG A 225 12.63 17.75 5.73
C ARG A 225 12.86 17.39 7.20
N ALA A 226 13.40 18.32 7.98
CA ALA A 226 13.55 18.14 9.41
C ALA A 226 12.18 18.05 10.09
N LEU A 227 11.99 17.03 10.93
CA LEU A 227 10.74 16.80 11.67
C LEU A 227 10.39 18.00 12.57
N GLN A 228 11.41 18.59 13.18
CA GLN A 228 11.27 19.76 14.06
C GLN A 228 10.70 20.97 13.32
N GLU A 229 11.10 21.17 12.06
CA GLU A 229 10.62 22.28 11.22
C GLU A 229 9.23 22.01 10.67
N GLU A 230 8.93 20.75 10.33
CA GLU A 230 7.66 20.37 9.70
C GLU A 230 6.51 20.16 10.70
N LEU A 231 6.78 19.60 11.88
CA LEU A 231 5.78 19.18 12.87
C LEU A 231 6.02 19.71 14.29
N GLY A 232 7.14 20.39 14.53
CA GLY A 232 7.44 20.97 15.85
C GLY A 232 7.98 19.97 16.89
N VAL A 233 8.34 18.75 16.49
CA VAL A 233 8.93 17.72 17.40
C VAL A 233 10.28 17.19 16.89
N PRO A 234 11.19 16.78 17.78
CA PRO A 234 12.51 16.27 17.38
C PRO A 234 12.49 14.81 16.89
N SER A 235 11.56 13.99 17.38
CA SER A 235 11.39 12.57 17.07
C SER A 235 9.97 12.10 17.39
N ALA A 236 9.60 10.93 16.89
CA ALA A 236 8.36 10.22 17.25
C ALA A 236 8.58 8.71 17.12
N ASP A 237 8.09 7.94 18.09
CA ASP A 237 8.07 6.47 18.10
C ASP A 237 6.80 5.91 17.44
N ALA A 238 5.74 6.72 17.41
CA ALA A 238 4.54 6.43 16.64
C ALA A 238 3.81 7.73 16.27
N ALA A 239 2.99 7.66 15.23
CA ALA A 239 2.16 8.77 14.80
C ALA A 239 0.82 8.23 14.30
N PHE A 240 -0.25 9.01 14.47
CA PHE A 240 -1.51 8.71 13.78
C PHE A 240 -2.39 9.96 13.64
N THR A 241 -3.24 9.90 12.65
CA THR A 241 -4.34 10.82 12.37
C THR A 241 -5.60 9.97 12.24
N CYS A 242 -6.71 10.43 12.81
CA CYS A 242 -7.99 9.72 12.65
C CYS A 242 -8.73 10.22 11.39
N PRO A 243 -9.53 9.36 10.74
CA PRO A 243 -10.27 9.74 9.53
C PRO A 243 -11.07 11.03 9.70
N GLY A 244 -10.92 11.95 8.74
CA GLY A 244 -11.63 13.24 8.73
C GLY A 244 -11.11 14.28 9.73
N SER A 245 -10.02 14.00 10.45
CA SER A 245 -9.42 14.92 11.41
C SER A 245 -8.13 15.56 10.89
N ALA A 246 -7.89 16.82 11.25
CA ALA A 246 -6.60 17.48 11.06
C ALA A 246 -5.68 17.38 12.29
N HIS A 247 -6.11 16.65 13.32
CA HIS A 247 -5.32 16.42 14.52
C HIS A 247 -4.37 15.24 14.32
N LEU A 248 -3.09 15.55 14.29
CA LEU A 248 -2.00 14.58 14.35
C LEU A 248 -1.65 14.32 15.81
N TYR A 249 -1.57 13.05 16.16
CA TYR A 249 -1.06 12.60 17.45
C TYR A 249 0.31 11.96 17.26
N LEU A 250 1.31 12.48 17.97
CA LEU A 250 2.70 12.01 17.95
C LEU A 250 3.02 11.40 19.32
N ILE A 251 3.56 10.19 19.33
CA ILE A 251 3.92 9.49 20.56
C ILE A 251 5.44 9.40 20.64
N ALA A 252 5.99 9.72 21.82
CA ALA A 252 7.39 9.54 22.16
C ALA A 252 7.49 9.03 23.60
N GLY A 253 8.08 7.85 23.78
CA GLY A 253 8.09 7.13 25.05
C GLY A 253 6.67 6.85 25.55
N ASP A 254 6.37 7.37 26.74
CA ASP A 254 5.08 7.25 27.43
C ASP A 254 4.19 8.50 27.29
N HIS A 255 4.53 9.42 26.39
CA HIS A 255 3.79 10.66 26.18
C HIS A 255 3.27 10.80 24.75
N ILE A 256 2.14 11.50 24.62
CA ILE A 256 1.49 11.84 23.36
C ILE A 256 1.34 13.36 23.25
N GLN A 257 1.63 13.91 22.07
CA GLN A 257 1.47 15.33 21.75
C GLN A 257 0.50 15.49 20.57
N LEU A 258 -0.35 16.49 20.67
CA LEU A 258 -1.27 16.89 19.60
C LEU A 258 -0.62 17.99 18.75
N VAL A 259 -0.66 17.83 17.43
CA VAL A 259 -0.33 18.86 16.44
C VAL A 259 -1.55 19.09 15.56
N ASP A 260 -1.96 20.35 15.44
CA ASP A 260 -2.98 20.75 14.46
C ASP A 260 -2.32 20.97 13.10
N LEU A 261 -2.60 20.07 12.14
CA LEU A 261 -1.97 20.09 10.82
C LEU A 261 -2.37 21.29 9.96
N MET A 262 -3.45 22.00 10.32
CA MET A 262 -3.89 23.23 9.65
C MET A 262 -3.13 24.48 10.11
N GLN A 263 -2.41 24.41 11.24
CA GLN A 263 -1.68 25.56 11.76
C GLN A 263 -0.36 25.78 11.02
N THR A 264 0.03 27.04 10.85
CA THR A 264 1.31 27.42 10.23
C THR A 264 1.95 28.57 11.03
N PRO A 265 3.14 28.38 11.65
CA PRO A 265 3.88 27.11 11.74
C PRO A 265 3.13 26.09 12.60
N ARG A 266 3.31 24.79 12.29
CA ARG A 266 2.80 23.72 13.15
C ARG A 266 3.56 23.72 14.47
N GLN A 267 2.83 23.55 15.56
CA GLN A 267 3.39 23.46 16.91
C GLN A 267 2.83 22.25 17.62
N ALA A 268 3.69 21.55 18.34
CA ALA A 268 3.28 20.47 19.21
C ALA A 268 2.74 21.05 20.53
N GLY A 269 1.54 20.60 20.90
CA GLY A 269 0.95 20.94 22.18
C GLY A 269 1.68 20.30 23.37
N GLU A 270 1.19 20.59 24.57
CA GLU A 270 1.70 20.01 25.80
C GLU A 270 1.61 18.47 25.79
N PRO A 271 2.69 17.75 26.16
CA PRO A 271 2.67 16.30 26.27
C PRO A 271 1.65 15.82 27.32
N ALA A 272 0.84 14.84 26.94
CA ALA A 272 -0.05 14.13 27.84
C ALA A 272 0.47 12.70 28.08
N PRO A 273 0.31 12.13 29.28
CA PRO A 273 0.74 10.75 29.55
C PRO A 273 -0.18 9.73 28.87
N LEU A 274 0.40 8.61 28.45
CA LEU A 274 -0.31 7.43 27.96
C LEU A 274 -0.35 6.32 29.03
N PRO A 275 -1.32 5.39 28.94
CA PRO A 275 -1.31 4.19 29.78
C PRO A 275 -0.22 3.17 29.39
N HIS A 276 0.64 3.48 28.42
CA HIS A 276 1.69 2.62 27.90
C HIS A 276 3.06 3.24 28.18
N HIS A 277 4.03 2.43 28.60
CA HIS A 277 5.40 2.89 28.81
C HIS A 277 6.18 3.12 27.49
N HIS A 278 5.78 2.41 26.44
CA HIS A 278 6.29 2.55 25.08
C HIS A 278 5.27 1.98 24.09
N VAL A 279 5.40 2.38 22.83
CA VAL A 279 4.71 1.77 21.69
C VAL A 279 5.69 1.70 20.52
N ASP A 280 5.55 0.68 19.67
CA ASP A 280 6.33 0.52 18.45
C ASP A 280 5.66 1.17 17.24
N GLY A 281 4.35 1.47 17.32
CA GLY A 281 3.59 2.02 16.22
C GLY A 281 2.17 2.37 16.64
N ALA A 282 1.49 3.15 15.81
CA ALA A 282 0.09 3.51 16.00
C ALA A 282 -0.59 3.70 14.65
N MET A 283 -1.90 3.49 14.61
CA MET A 283 -2.75 3.97 13.53
C MET A 283 -4.16 4.25 14.05
N CYS A 284 -4.94 5.01 13.30
CA CYS A 284 -6.36 5.22 13.57
C CYS A 284 -7.17 4.94 12.32
N THR A 285 -8.26 4.20 12.47
CA THR A 285 -9.21 3.88 11.41
C THR A 285 -10.61 4.32 11.83
N ASN A 286 -11.63 3.99 11.03
CA ASN A 286 -13.02 4.20 11.42
C ASN A 286 -13.42 3.40 12.67
N ASP A 287 -12.67 2.35 13.03
CA ASP A 287 -12.94 1.51 14.19
C ASP A 287 -12.28 2.03 15.48
N GLY A 288 -11.42 3.06 15.39
CA GLY A 288 -10.76 3.68 16.55
C GLY A 288 -9.23 3.71 16.41
N VAL A 289 -8.57 3.85 17.56
CA VAL A 289 -7.11 3.95 17.69
C VAL A 289 -6.51 2.59 18.05
N PHE A 290 -5.44 2.23 17.36
CA PHE A 290 -4.68 1.01 17.58
C PHE A 290 -3.25 1.38 17.94
N LEU A 291 -2.80 0.96 19.12
CA LEU A 291 -1.40 1.09 19.56
C LEU A 291 -0.72 -0.27 19.51
N PHE A 292 0.47 -0.35 18.92
CA PHE A 292 1.21 -1.58 18.67
C PHE A 292 2.43 -1.66 19.57
N CYS A 293 2.67 -2.82 20.17
CA CYS A 293 3.75 -3.06 21.12
C CYS A 293 4.12 -4.55 21.11
N GLY A 294 5.32 -4.84 20.65
CA GLY A 294 5.80 -6.20 20.41
C GLY A 294 4.90 -6.95 19.43
N PRO A 295 4.46 -8.17 19.77
CA PRO A 295 3.54 -8.96 18.94
C PRO A 295 2.06 -8.57 19.14
N SER A 296 1.78 -7.61 20.02
CA SER A 296 0.43 -7.28 20.46
C SER A 296 -0.01 -5.88 20.01
N TYR A 297 -1.32 -5.69 19.90
CA TYR A 297 -1.92 -4.36 19.76
C TYR A 297 -2.99 -4.12 20.81
N TYR A 298 -3.31 -2.85 21.01
CA TYR A 298 -4.27 -2.35 21.98
C TYR A 298 -5.26 -1.43 21.28
N HIS A 299 -6.54 -1.81 21.33
CA HIS A 299 -7.61 -1.07 20.68
C HIS A 299 -8.33 -0.12 21.65
N TYR A 300 -8.53 1.11 21.19
CA TYR A 300 -9.30 2.14 21.88
C TYR A 300 -10.36 2.69 20.92
N PRO A 301 -11.66 2.65 21.26
CA PRO A 301 -12.70 3.11 20.33
C PRO A 301 -12.64 4.60 19.96
N SER A 302 -11.89 5.42 20.72
CA SER A 302 -11.64 6.83 20.39
C SER A 302 -10.37 7.36 21.06
N VAL A 303 -9.85 8.48 20.55
CA VAL A 303 -8.75 9.21 21.19
C VAL A 303 -9.10 9.62 22.63
N ALA A 304 -10.33 10.07 22.88
CA ALA A 304 -10.76 10.47 24.22
C ALA A 304 -10.66 9.31 25.22
N GLN A 305 -10.97 8.08 24.79
CA GLN A 305 -10.82 6.88 25.62
C GLN A 305 -9.36 6.48 25.80
N LEU A 306 -8.51 6.66 24.79
CA LEU A 306 -7.07 6.46 24.94
C LEU A 306 -6.50 7.41 26.01
N LEU A 307 -6.77 8.71 25.89
CA LEU A 307 -6.25 9.73 26.80
C LEU A 307 -6.87 9.65 28.21
N GLY A 308 -8.08 9.08 28.34
CA GLY A 308 -8.74 8.86 29.63
C GLY A 308 -8.39 7.53 30.31
N ALA A 309 -7.66 6.64 29.64
CA ALA A 309 -7.37 5.31 30.15
C ALA A 309 -6.29 5.34 31.23
N LYS A 310 -6.54 4.65 32.35
CA LYS A 310 -5.58 4.53 33.47
C LYS A 310 -4.65 3.32 33.34
N GLN A 311 -5.02 2.34 32.52
CA GLN A 311 -4.29 1.11 32.25
C GLN A 311 -4.46 0.75 30.76
N PRO A 312 -3.51 -0.01 30.17
CA PRO A 312 -3.66 -0.54 28.83
C PRO A 312 -4.98 -1.27 28.64
N ALA A 313 -5.55 -1.19 27.43
CA ALA A 313 -6.60 -2.12 27.03
C ALA A 313 -6.06 -3.57 27.08
N PRO A 314 -6.93 -4.61 27.02
CA PRO A 314 -6.45 -5.97 26.85
C PRO A 314 -5.64 -6.12 25.55
N PRO A 315 -4.47 -6.81 25.57
CA PRO A 315 -3.69 -7.02 24.36
C PRO A 315 -4.38 -8.00 23.42
N GLN A 316 -4.27 -7.73 22.11
CA GLN A 316 -4.74 -8.58 21.02
C GLN A 316 -3.59 -8.94 20.08
N SER A 317 -3.73 -10.00 19.29
CA SER A 317 -2.64 -10.54 18.47
C SER A 317 -2.54 -9.87 17.11
N ILE A 318 -1.39 -9.24 16.82
CA ILE A 318 -1.14 -8.67 15.48
C ILE A 318 -1.14 -9.77 14.42
N ALA A 319 -0.48 -10.90 14.72
CA ALA A 319 -0.34 -12.02 13.80
C ALA A 319 -1.70 -12.62 13.41
N THR A 320 -2.62 -12.72 14.36
CA THR A 320 -3.97 -13.27 14.13
C THR A 320 -4.86 -12.27 13.41
N ASP A 321 -4.95 -11.03 13.91
CA ASP A 321 -6.02 -10.12 13.52
C ASP A 321 -5.66 -9.27 12.29
N PHE A 322 -4.38 -8.95 12.09
CA PHE A 322 -3.92 -8.19 10.92
C PHE A 322 -3.31 -9.07 9.84
N PHE A 323 -2.66 -10.16 10.22
CA PHE A 323 -1.98 -11.04 9.27
C PHE A 323 -2.67 -12.38 9.03
N HIS A 324 -3.71 -12.76 9.78
CA HIS A 324 -4.41 -14.04 9.58
C HIS A 324 -3.44 -15.25 9.64
N CYS A 325 -2.46 -15.20 10.56
CA CYS A 325 -1.63 -16.34 10.90
C CYS A 325 -2.48 -17.40 11.62
N ALA A 326 -2.20 -18.68 11.36
CA ALA A 326 -2.77 -19.76 12.16
C ALA A 326 -2.28 -19.65 13.61
N GLN A 327 -3.15 -19.98 14.56
CA GLN A 327 -2.80 -20.12 15.97
C GLN A 327 -2.00 -21.41 16.23
#